data_AF-A0A397ABX9-F1
#
_entry.id   AF-A0A397ABX9-F1
#
_cell.length_a   1.000
_cell.length_b   1.000
_cell.length_c   1.000
_cell.angle_alpha   90.00
_cell.angle_beta   90.00
_cell.angle_gamma   90.00
#
_symmetry.space_group_name_H-M   'P 1'
#
loop_
_entity.id
_entity.type
_entity.pdbx_description
1 polymer ?
#
loop_
_entity_poly.entity_id
_entity_poly.type
_entity_poly.pdbx_seq_one_letter_code
_entity_poly.pdbx_strand_id
1 'polypeptide(L)'
;MKDQPHRWQKVQHFLMREAADVAFAKASESMERLNINAAKLMHKVHEKKPTSATDVTGFGILGHAANLAASQKAAVDLELHTLPIIKDMLEINAAFNNNWRLPQGYSSETSGGLLVTLPHQNAQAYMRELEALDGQPSWLVGRVVQGSNQARIVPDVRFVPV
;
A
#
# COMPACT_ATOMS: atom_id res chain seq x y z
N MET A 1 -17.15 -7.13 -17.01
CA MET A 1 -16.47 -8.43 -16.77
C MET A 1 -17.34 -9.53 -17.35
N LYS A 2 -16.79 -10.51 -18.10
CA LYS A 2 -17.56 -11.71 -18.47
C LYS A 2 -17.83 -12.49 -17.18
N ASP A 3 -19.09 -12.83 -16.92
CA ASP A 3 -19.46 -13.65 -15.76
C ASP A 3 -18.61 -14.93 -15.77
N GLN A 4 -17.92 -15.22 -14.67
CA GLN A 4 -17.14 -16.45 -14.49
C GLN A 4 -17.76 -17.22 -13.31
N PRO A 5 -18.84 -18.00 -13.55
CA PRO A 5 -19.62 -18.62 -12.48
C PRO A 5 -18.78 -19.47 -11.52
N HIS A 6 -17.78 -20.19 -12.02
CA HIS A 6 -16.88 -21.02 -11.23
C HIS A 6 -15.98 -20.22 -10.26
N ARG A 7 -15.65 -18.96 -10.57
CA ARG A 7 -14.89 -18.09 -9.66
C ARG A 7 -15.81 -17.52 -8.59
N TRP A 8 -17.01 -17.08 -8.97
CA TRP A 8 -18.00 -16.57 -8.02
C TRP A 8 -18.39 -17.63 -6.98
N GLN A 9 -18.53 -18.90 -7.39
CA GLN A 9 -18.83 -20.01 -6.50
C GLN A 9 -17.84 -20.16 -5.32
N LYS A 10 -16.58 -19.76 -5.49
CA LYS A 10 -15.57 -19.83 -4.43
C LYS A 10 -15.76 -18.79 -3.33
N VAL A 11 -16.45 -17.69 -3.61
CA VAL A 11 -16.58 -16.54 -2.70
C VAL A 11 -18.02 -16.25 -2.27
N GLN A 12 -19.01 -16.74 -3.03
CA GLN A 12 -20.44 -16.45 -2.81
C GLN A 12 -20.99 -16.83 -1.42
N HIS A 13 -20.26 -17.64 -0.64
CA HIS A 13 -20.66 -18.05 0.70
C HIS A 13 -20.30 -17.01 1.78
N PHE A 14 -19.42 -16.05 1.48
CA PHE A 14 -19.05 -14.96 2.39
C PHE A 14 -19.08 -13.56 1.75
N LEU A 15 -19.03 -13.47 0.41
CA LEU A 15 -19.00 -12.21 -0.33
C LEU A 15 -20.34 -11.96 -1.05
N MET A 16 -20.93 -10.80 -0.78
CA MET A 16 -22.09 -10.29 -1.52
C MET A 16 -21.63 -9.60 -2.81
N ARG A 17 -22.49 -9.59 -3.85
CA ARG A 17 -22.14 -8.94 -5.14
C ARG A 17 -21.93 -7.45 -4.96
N GLU A 18 -22.77 -6.82 -4.15
CA GLU A 18 -22.70 -5.41 -3.82
C GLU A 18 -21.38 -5.05 -3.12
N ALA A 19 -20.88 -5.92 -2.23
CA ALA A 19 -19.58 -5.74 -1.58
C ALA A 19 -18.43 -5.84 -2.59
N ALA A 20 -18.51 -6.76 -3.55
CA ALA A 20 -17.55 -6.87 -4.63
C ALA A 20 -17.55 -5.63 -5.54
N ASP A 21 -18.72 -5.07 -5.83
CA ASP A 21 -18.87 -3.84 -6.63
C ASP A 21 -18.28 -2.62 -5.90
N VAL A 22 -18.52 -2.50 -4.58
CA VAL A 22 -17.91 -1.45 -3.75
C VAL A 22 -16.39 -1.56 -3.75
N ALA A 23 -15.84 -2.77 -3.59
CA ALA A 23 -14.40 -2.97 -3.62
C ALA A 23 -13.79 -2.65 -4.99
N PHE A 24 -14.46 -3.01 -6.09
CA PHE A 24 -14.06 -2.67 -7.44
C PHE A 24 -14.07 -1.15 -7.71
N ALA A 25 -15.13 -0.46 -7.28
CA ALA A 25 -15.23 0.99 -7.40
C ALA A 25 -14.11 1.67 -6.60
N LYS A 26 -13.88 1.24 -5.36
CA LYS A 26 -12.80 1.77 -4.52
C LYS A 26 -11.41 1.55 -5.11
N ALA A 27 -11.15 0.37 -5.66
CA ALA A 27 -9.91 0.11 -6.38
C ALA A 27 -9.76 1.05 -7.57
N SER A 28 -10.81 1.21 -8.38
CA SER A 28 -10.81 2.08 -9.57
C SER A 28 -10.55 3.55 -9.20
N GLU A 29 -11.27 4.08 -8.22
CA GLU A 29 -11.07 5.44 -7.68
C GLU A 29 -9.63 5.64 -7.17
N SER A 30 -9.08 4.64 -6.46
CA SER A 30 -7.70 4.70 -5.98
C SER A 30 -6.68 4.73 -7.13
N MET A 31 -6.91 3.93 -8.18
CA MET A 31 -5.99 3.83 -9.33
C MET A 31 -6.04 5.07 -10.23
N GLU A 32 -7.20 5.71 -10.35
CA GLU A 32 -7.39 6.91 -11.17
C GLU A 32 -6.83 8.18 -10.50
N ARG A 33 -6.62 8.14 -9.17
CA ARG A 33 -6.09 9.27 -8.42
C ARG A 33 -4.60 9.48 -8.71
N LEU A 34 -4.24 10.73 -9.03
CA LEU A 34 -2.85 11.13 -9.25
C LEU A 34 -2.08 11.30 -7.94
N ASN A 35 -0.86 10.76 -7.88
CA ASN A 35 0.10 11.00 -6.79
C ASN A 35 0.71 12.42 -6.78
N ILE A 36 0.16 13.37 -7.53
CA ILE A 36 0.74 14.70 -7.76
C ILE A 36 0.83 15.54 -6.48
N ASN A 37 -0.20 15.50 -5.63
CA ASN A 37 -0.22 16.27 -4.40
C ASN A 37 0.76 15.69 -3.37
N ALA A 38 0.81 14.36 -3.24
CA ALA A 38 1.83 13.67 -2.45
C ALA A 38 3.25 14.09 -2.88
N ALA A 39 3.54 14.08 -4.19
CA ALA A 39 4.84 14.50 -4.73
C ALA A 39 5.14 15.98 -4.45
N LYS A 40 4.20 16.90 -4.70
CA LYS A 40 4.36 18.34 -4.42
C LYS A 40 4.64 18.60 -2.94
N LEU A 41 3.95 17.90 -2.03
CA LEU A 41 4.16 18.04 -0.60
C LEU A 41 5.57 17.62 -0.16
N MET A 42 6.21 16.67 -0.86
CA MET A 42 7.60 16.28 -0.55
C MET A 42 8.58 17.45 -0.69
N HIS A 43 8.27 18.42 -1.56
CA HIS A 43 9.13 19.57 -1.82
C HIS A 43 8.77 20.82 -1.00
N LYS A 44 7.56 20.90 -0.43
CA LYS A 44 6.99 22.14 0.10
C LYS A 44 7.70 22.67 1.37
N VAL A 45 8.37 21.82 2.16
CA VAL A 45 8.96 22.23 3.46
C VAL A 45 10.42 21.76 3.60
N HIS A 46 11.35 22.71 3.71
CA HIS A 46 12.78 22.43 3.77
C HIS A 46 13.24 21.71 5.04
N GLU A 47 12.53 21.90 6.16
CA GLU A 47 12.84 21.31 7.47
C GLU A 47 12.22 19.91 7.67
N LYS A 48 11.42 19.44 6.70
CA LYS A 48 10.60 18.22 6.81
C LYS A 48 10.68 17.34 5.57
N LYS A 49 11.83 17.33 4.89
CA LYS A 49 11.95 16.65 3.60
C LYS A 49 11.84 15.12 3.75
N PRO A 50 10.94 14.48 2.99
CA PRO A 50 11.05 13.07 2.72
C PRO A 50 12.46 12.72 2.24
N THR A 51 12.96 11.60 2.73
CA THR A 51 14.32 11.10 2.45
C THR A 51 14.37 10.27 1.18
N SER A 52 13.29 9.56 0.87
CA SER A 52 13.14 8.77 -0.35
C SER A 52 11.68 8.43 -0.60
N ALA A 53 11.34 8.08 -1.84
CA ALA A 53 10.03 7.56 -2.19
C ALA A 53 10.12 6.56 -3.35
N THR A 54 9.15 5.66 -3.44
CA THR A 54 8.85 4.84 -4.60
C THR A 54 7.33 4.81 -4.79
N ASP A 55 6.85 4.68 -6.01
CA ASP A 55 5.48 4.22 -6.25
C ASP A 55 5.37 2.71 -5.96
N VAL A 56 4.15 2.26 -5.70
CA VAL A 56 3.82 0.84 -5.52
C VAL A 56 2.97 0.39 -6.70
N THR A 57 3.54 -0.45 -7.56
CA THR A 57 2.87 -0.96 -8.76
C THR A 57 3.08 -2.47 -8.89
N GLY A 58 3.55 -2.95 -10.04
CA GLY A 58 3.39 -4.35 -10.44
C GLY A 58 4.19 -5.37 -9.61
N PHE A 59 5.15 -4.91 -8.80
CA PHE A 59 5.94 -5.79 -7.92
C PHE A 59 5.34 -5.94 -6.51
N GLY A 60 4.24 -5.24 -6.22
CA GLY A 60 3.61 -5.19 -4.90
C GLY A 60 4.42 -4.39 -3.89
N ILE A 61 3.79 -4.07 -2.77
CA ILE A 61 4.35 -3.20 -1.73
C ILE A 61 5.73 -3.67 -1.24
N LEU A 62 5.92 -4.97 -1.04
CA LEU A 62 7.19 -5.50 -0.54
C LEU A 62 8.27 -5.50 -1.64
N GLY A 63 7.91 -5.77 -2.89
CA GLY A 63 8.83 -5.69 -4.02
C GLY A 63 9.36 -4.28 -4.23
N HIS A 64 8.47 -3.27 -4.24
CA HIS A 64 8.87 -1.87 -4.35
C HIS A 64 9.63 -1.38 -3.11
N ALA A 65 9.24 -1.78 -1.90
CA ALA A 65 10.00 -1.48 -0.69
C ALA A 65 11.42 -2.07 -0.74
N ALA A 66 11.58 -3.29 -1.24
CA ALA A 66 12.90 -3.92 -1.41
C ALA A 66 13.77 -3.17 -2.41
N ASN A 67 13.21 -2.74 -3.54
CA ASN A 67 13.91 -1.91 -4.53
C ASN A 67 14.33 -0.55 -3.93
N LEU A 68 13.44 0.06 -3.14
CA LEU A 68 13.74 1.30 -2.43
C LEU A 68 14.87 1.08 -1.41
N ALA A 69 14.81 0.04 -0.59
CA ALA A 69 15.84 -0.30 0.39
C ALA A 69 17.22 -0.54 -0.25
N ALA A 70 17.24 -1.31 -1.35
CA ALA A 70 18.45 -1.62 -2.12
C ALA A 70 19.11 -0.37 -2.75
N SER A 71 18.32 0.67 -3.00
CA SER A 71 18.79 1.94 -3.58
C SER A 71 19.35 2.91 -2.54
N GLN A 72 19.27 2.60 -1.24
CA GLN A 72 19.76 3.50 -0.20
C GLN A 72 21.28 3.44 -0.07
N LYS A 73 21.91 4.61 0.13
CA LYS A 73 23.34 4.72 0.41
C LYS A 73 23.69 4.31 1.84
N ALA A 74 22.75 4.52 2.76
CA ALA A 74 22.90 4.12 4.16
C ALA A 74 22.52 2.64 4.32
N ALA A 75 23.16 1.98 5.27
CA ALA A 75 22.87 0.59 5.64
C ALA A 75 21.59 0.52 6.48
N VAL A 76 20.44 0.48 5.80
CA VAL A 76 19.11 0.54 6.42
C VAL A 76 18.17 -0.52 5.86
N ASP A 77 17.23 -1.00 6.67
CA ASP A 77 16.13 -1.85 6.23
C ASP A 77 14.79 -1.12 6.35
N LEU A 78 13.82 -1.52 5.54
CA LEU A 78 12.42 -1.08 5.62
C LEU A 78 11.57 -2.19 6.26
N GLU A 79 10.98 -1.90 7.42
CA GLU A 79 10.05 -2.80 8.10
C GLU A 79 8.62 -2.31 7.92
N LEU A 80 7.77 -3.12 7.29
CA LEU A 80 6.35 -2.85 7.11
C LEU A 80 5.56 -3.52 8.25
N HIS A 81 4.89 -2.72 9.07
CA HIS A 81 4.11 -3.17 10.23
C HIS A 81 2.60 -2.99 10.05
N THR A 82 2.16 -2.19 9.08
CA THR A 82 0.75 -1.96 8.81
C THR A 82 0.51 -1.97 7.31
N LEU A 83 -0.50 -2.70 6.86
CA LEU A 83 -0.91 -2.74 5.46
C LEU A 83 -2.40 -2.36 5.33
N PRO A 84 -2.72 -1.18 4.75
CA PRO A 84 -4.09 -0.87 4.36
C PRO A 84 -4.50 -1.74 3.17
N ILE A 85 -5.60 -2.48 3.30
CA ILE A 85 -6.08 -3.42 2.29
C ILE A 85 -7.57 -3.19 2.07
N ILE A 86 -8.00 -3.14 0.81
CA ILE A 86 -9.42 -3.04 0.46
C ILE A 86 -10.16 -4.19 1.13
N LYS A 87 -11.27 -3.85 1.79
CA LYS A 87 -12.07 -4.81 2.56
C LYS A 87 -12.35 -6.12 1.77
N ASP A 88 -12.38 -7.24 2.49
CA ASP A 88 -12.63 -8.60 1.99
C ASP A 88 -11.55 -9.18 1.04
N MET A 89 -10.55 -8.40 0.60
CA MET A 89 -9.53 -8.88 -0.33
C MET A 89 -8.60 -9.95 0.25
N LEU A 90 -8.37 -9.97 1.56
CA LEU A 90 -7.58 -11.03 2.20
C LEU A 90 -8.32 -12.38 2.14
N GLU A 91 -9.62 -12.40 2.42
CA GLU A 91 -10.46 -13.60 2.40
C GLU A 91 -10.66 -14.09 0.96
N ILE A 92 -10.87 -13.16 0.01
CA ILE A 92 -10.87 -13.48 -1.42
C ILE A 92 -9.54 -14.10 -1.81
N ASN A 93 -8.40 -13.48 -1.47
CA ASN A 93 -7.09 -14.05 -1.79
C ASN A 93 -6.92 -15.47 -1.22
N ALA A 94 -7.37 -15.73 0.01
CA ALA A 94 -7.34 -17.05 0.61
C ALA A 94 -8.23 -18.07 -0.14
N ALA A 95 -9.43 -17.68 -0.57
CA ALA A 95 -10.34 -18.53 -1.36
C ALA A 95 -9.77 -18.95 -2.72
N PHE A 96 -8.75 -18.24 -3.21
CA PHE A 96 -7.98 -18.57 -4.40
C PHE A 96 -6.57 -19.06 -4.07
N ASN A 97 -6.40 -19.79 -2.98
CA ASN A 97 -5.13 -20.43 -2.58
C ASN A 97 -3.95 -19.45 -2.43
N ASN A 98 -4.23 -18.19 -2.10
CA ASN A 98 -3.24 -17.13 -2.02
C ASN A 98 -2.47 -16.87 -3.32
N ASN A 99 -3.09 -17.12 -4.48
CA ASN A 99 -2.45 -17.00 -5.79
C ASN A 99 -1.90 -15.59 -6.09
N TRP A 100 -2.45 -14.54 -5.47
CA TRP A 100 -1.95 -13.17 -5.64
C TRP A 100 -0.88 -12.78 -4.63
N ARG A 101 -0.63 -13.60 -3.61
CA ARG A 101 0.39 -13.33 -2.58
C ARG A 101 0.20 -11.97 -1.88
N LEU A 102 -1.06 -11.55 -1.71
CA LEU A 102 -1.44 -10.27 -1.10
C LEU A 102 -0.89 -10.08 0.33
N PRO A 103 -1.08 -11.01 1.29
CA PRO A 103 -0.54 -10.84 2.63
C PRO A 103 1.00 -10.91 2.68
N GLN A 104 1.64 -11.50 1.67
CA GLN A 104 3.10 -11.49 1.52
C GLN A 104 3.63 -10.19 0.88
N GLY A 105 2.75 -9.26 0.48
CA GLY A 105 3.12 -7.98 -0.11
C GLY A 105 3.58 -8.03 -1.56
N TYR A 106 3.29 -9.12 -2.29
CA TYR A 106 3.68 -9.32 -3.69
C TYR A 106 2.50 -9.32 -4.67
N SER A 107 1.29 -8.99 -4.20
CA SER A 107 0.17 -8.73 -5.10
C SER A 107 0.52 -7.55 -6.00
N SER A 108 0.29 -7.73 -7.29
CA SER A 108 0.53 -6.68 -8.28
C SER A 108 -0.48 -5.56 -8.08
N GLU A 109 0.03 -4.34 -7.91
CA GLU A 109 -0.77 -3.13 -7.87
C GLU A 109 -0.66 -2.40 -9.22
N THR A 110 -1.69 -1.68 -9.62
CA THR A 110 -1.67 -0.81 -10.79
C THR A 110 -1.93 0.60 -10.33
N SER A 111 -1.11 1.58 -10.72
CA SER A 111 -1.29 2.98 -10.30
C SER A 111 -1.51 3.14 -8.78
N GLY A 112 -0.71 2.42 -7.97
CA GLY A 112 -0.82 2.50 -6.52
C GLY A 112 -0.28 3.82 -5.96
N GLY A 113 -0.33 3.94 -4.63
CA GLY A 113 0.17 5.12 -3.93
C GLY A 113 1.69 5.23 -3.91
N LEU A 114 2.18 6.31 -3.31
CA LEU A 114 3.60 6.48 -2.99
C LEU A 114 3.92 5.88 -1.62
N LEU A 115 4.97 5.06 -1.56
CA LEU A 115 5.67 4.69 -0.33
C LEU A 115 6.76 5.72 -0.06
N VAL A 116 6.59 6.51 1.00
CA VAL A 116 7.42 7.68 1.31
C VAL A 116 8.14 7.47 2.64
N THR A 117 9.44 7.74 2.67
CA THR A 117 10.22 7.77 3.92
C THR A 117 10.44 9.22 4.35
N LEU A 118 10.23 9.53 5.62
CA LEU A 118 10.43 10.86 6.20
C LEU A 118 10.70 10.75 7.71
N PRO A 119 11.24 11.80 8.36
CA PRO A 119 11.42 11.80 9.81
C PRO A 119 10.10 11.55 10.55
N HIS A 120 10.13 10.69 11.58
CA HIS A 120 8.93 10.23 12.28
C HIS A 120 8.05 11.36 12.80
N GLN A 121 8.65 12.42 13.37
CA GLN A 121 7.91 13.58 13.88
C GLN A 121 7.09 14.32 12.81
N ASN A 122 7.41 14.13 11.52
CA ASN A 122 6.77 14.81 10.40
C ASN A 122 5.66 13.97 9.74
N ALA A 123 5.60 12.65 10.00
CA ALA A 123 4.68 11.73 9.35
C ALA A 123 3.22 12.19 9.49
N GLN A 124 2.76 12.46 10.72
CA GLN A 124 1.39 12.88 11.00
C GLN A 124 1.02 14.21 10.34
N ALA A 125 1.96 15.16 10.28
CA ALA A 125 1.72 16.44 9.62
C ALA A 125 1.58 16.27 8.11
N TYR A 126 2.47 15.49 7.48
CA TYR A 126 2.40 15.18 6.06
C TYR A 126 1.09 14.47 5.68
N MET A 127 0.70 13.46 6.47
CA MET A 127 -0.53 12.69 6.25
C MET A 127 -1.78 13.56 6.33
N ARG A 128 -1.88 14.44 7.34
CA ARG A 128 -3.02 15.37 7.48
C ARG A 128 -3.10 16.40 6.35
N GLU A 129 -1.96 16.94 5.92
CA GLU A 129 -1.95 17.91 4.82
C GLU A 129 -2.31 17.26 3.49
N LEU A 130 -1.85 16.03 3.26
CA LEU A 130 -2.22 15.25 2.09
C LEU A 130 -3.72 14.92 2.08
N GLU A 131 -4.27 14.49 3.23
CA GLU A 131 -5.70 14.23 3.37
C GLU A 131 -6.54 15.48 3.14
N ALA A 132 -6.10 16.65 3.61
CA ALA A 132 -6.79 17.91 3.35
C ALA A 132 -6.80 18.31 1.86
N LEU A 133 -5.80 17.88 1.08
CA LEU A 133 -5.71 18.15 -0.36
C LEU A 133 -6.48 17.14 -1.20
N ASP A 134 -6.41 15.85 -0.83
CA ASP A 134 -6.92 14.75 -1.65
C ASP A 134 -8.28 14.23 -1.17
N GLY A 135 -8.73 14.64 0.02
CA GLY A 135 -9.96 14.14 0.66
C GLY A 135 -9.88 12.66 1.04
N GLN A 136 -8.67 12.11 1.11
CA GLN A 136 -8.44 10.68 1.27
C GLN A 136 -7.31 10.42 2.27
N PRO A 137 -7.44 9.39 3.11
CA PRO A 137 -6.44 9.09 4.11
C PRO A 137 -5.14 8.56 3.49
N SER A 138 -4.08 8.65 4.29
CA SER A 138 -2.81 7.94 4.09
C SER A 138 -2.47 7.16 5.35
N TRP A 139 -1.45 6.31 5.31
CA TRP A 139 -1.13 5.42 6.43
C TRP A 139 0.36 5.43 6.76
N LEU A 140 0.67 5.39 8.06
CA LEU A 140 1.99 5.03 8.53
C LEU A 140 2.12 3.50 8.47
N VAL A 141 2.79 3.02 7.43
CA VAL A 141 2.85 1.58 7.09
C VAL A 141 4.07 0.86 7.65
N GLY A 142 5.05 1.59 8.16
CA GLY A 142 6.34 1.01 8.52
C GLY A 142 7.32 1.99 9.14
N ARG A 143 8.55 1.52 9.27
CA ARG A 143 9.71 2.26 9.79
C ARG A 143 10.98 1.89 9.04
N VAL A 144 11.95 2.80 9.07
CA VAL A 144 13.31 2.56 8.60
C VAL A 144 14.18 2.25 9.82
N VAL A 145 14.95 1.18 9.76
CA VAL A 145 15.86 0.75 10.83
C VAL A 145 17.27 0.56 10.27
N GLN A 146 18.29 0.53 11.13
CA GLN A 146 19.64 0.13 10.69
C GLN A 146 19.59 -1.32 10.18
N GLY A 147 20.27 -1.61 9.08
CA GLY A 147 20.14 -2.90 8.41
C GLY A 147 21.10 -3.09 7.24
N SER A 148 20.73 -3.93 6.29
CA SER A 148 21.54 -4.36 5.16
C SER A 148 20.82 -4.15 3.82
N ASN A 149 20.05 -3.07 3.70
CA ASN A 149 19.36 -2.67 2.47
C ASN A 149 18.29 -3.66 2.02
N GLN A 150 17.55 -4.22 2.98
CA GLN A 150 16.44 -5.14 2.75
C GLN A 150 15.09 -4.51 3.10
N ALA A 151 14.01 -5.13 2.63
CA ALA A 151 12.67 -4.84 3.11
C ALA A 151 11.99 -6.11 3.61
N ARG A 152 11.18 -5.98 4.66
CA ARG A 152 10.41 -7.08 5.24
C ARG A 152 9.06 -6.61 5.76
N ILE A 153 8.07 -7.49 5.69
CA ILE A 153 6.86 -7.39 6.49
C ILE A 153 7.15 -8.04 7.85
N VAL A 154 6.83 -7.35 8.94
CA VAL A 154 7.06 -7.88 10.28
C VAL A 154 6.09 -9.03 10.58
N PRO A 155 6.44 -9.99 11.47
CA PRO A 155 5.58 -11.14 11.76
C PRO A 155 4.19 -10.77 12.31
N ASP A 156 4.08 -9.66 13.02
CA ASP A 156 2.87 -9.13 13.65
C ASP A 156 2.20 -8.01 12.82
N VAL A 157 2.34 -8.07 11.50
CA VAL A 157 1.75 -7.07 10.60
C VAL A 157 0.26 -6.89 10.85
N ARG A 158 -0.15 -5.62 10.99
CA ARG A 158 -1.54 -5.24 11.12
C ARG A 158 -2.15 -4.95 9.75
N PHE A 159 -3.13 -5.75 9.36
CA PHE A 159 -3.98 -5.43 8.22
C PHE A 159 -5.10 -4.47 8.64
N VAL A 160 -5.24 -3.36 7.92
CA VAL A 160 -6.28 -2.36 8.17
C VAL A 160 -7.25 -2.39 7.00
N PRO A 161 -8.52 -2.81 7.20
CA PRO A 161 -9.50 -2.76 6.13
C PRO A 161 -9.77 -1.30 5.79
N VAL A 162 -9.72 -0.98 4.50
CA VAL A 162 -10.07 0.35 3.99
C VAL A 162 -11.38 0.31 3.27
#